data_AF-A0A950KWX9-F1
#
_entry.id   AF-A0A950KWX9-F1
#
_cell.length_a   1.000
_cell.length_b   1.000
_cell.length_c   1.000
_cell.angle_alpha   90.00
_cell.angle_beta   90.00
_cell.angle_gamma   90.00
#
_symmetry.space_group_name_H-M   'P 1'
#
loop_
_entity.id
_entity.type
_entity.pdbx_description
1 polymer ?
#
loop_
_entity_poly.entity_id
_entity_poly.type
_entity_poly.pdbx_seq_one_letter_code
_entity_poly.pdbx_strand_id
1 'polypeptide(L)' 'MDTSAFEHHLISPQGRGRLPADGYEAKAGGYACCDEITFSVAIDGDRLREAGFEARG' A
#
# COMPACT_ATOMS: atom_id res chain seq x y z
N MET A 1 -15.31 -1.24 11.85
CA MET A 1 -13.89 -1.61 11.68
C MET A 1 -13.37 -1.91 13.07
N ASP A 2 -12.63 -3.01 13.25
CA ASP A 2 -12.04 -3.33 14.55
C ASP A 2 -10.90 -2.35 14.84
N THR A 3 -11.07 -1.52 15.87
CA THR A 3 -10.08 -0.51 16.26
C THR A 3 -8.73 -1.17 16.58
N SER A 4 -8.73 -2.36 17.18
CA SER A 4 -7.48 -3.05 17.51
C SER A 4 -6.70 -3.48 16.27
N ALA A 5 -7.41 -3.93 15.22
CA ALA A 5 -6.80 -4.27 13.93
C ALA A 5 -6.26 -3.04 13.19
N PHE A 6 -6.95 -1.90 13.29
CA PHE A 6 -6.51 -0.64 12.70
C PHE A 6 -5.22 -0.13 13.37
N GLU A 7 -5.22 -0.03 14.70
CA GLU A 7 -4.04 0.40 15.48
C GLU A 7 -2.84 -0.52 15.23
N HIS A 8 -3.07 -1.84 15.18
CA HIS A 8 -2.02 -2.79 14.86
C HIS A 8 -1.43 -2.53 13.47
N HIS A 9 -2.25 -2.25 12.46
CA HIS A 9 -1.75 -1.94 11.12
C HIS A 9 -0.96 -0.63 11.05
N LEU A 10 -1.38 0.40 11.79
CA LEU A 10 -0.64 1.66 11.86
C LEU A 10 0.77 1.49 12.45
N ILE A 11 0.89 0.64 13.48
CA ILE A 11 2.16 0.42 14.18
C ILE A 11 3.04 -0.64 13.48
N SER A 12 2.43 -1.64 12.84
CA SER A 12 3.11 -2.75 12.16
C SER A 12 2.55 -2.99 10.76
N PRO A 13 2.79 -2.06 9.81
CA PRO A 13 2.21 -2.14 8.48
C PRO A 13 2.81 -3.30 7.68
N GLN A 14 1.94 -4.13 7.13
CA GLN A 14 2.33 -5.25 6.27
C GLN A 14 2.51 -4.76 4.83
N GLY A 15 3.70 -4.97 4.27
CA GLY A 15 4.01 -4.61 2.88
C GLY A 15 4.49 -3.17 2.66
N ARG A 16 4.66 -2.37 3.72
CA ARG A 16 5.29 -1.05 3.61
C ARG A 16 6.75 -1.20 3.13
N GLY A 17 7.13 -0.43 2.12
CA GLY A 17 8.47 -0.47 1.50
C GLY A 17 8.75 -1.69 0.63
N ARG A 18 7.77 -2.58 0.43
CA ARG A 18 7.92 -3.70 -0.51
C ARG A 18 7.72 -3.19 -1.94
N LEU A 19 8.67 -3.49 -2.81
CA LEU A 19 8.64 -3.15 -4.23
C LEU A 19 8.86 -4.43 -5.05
N PRO A 20 7.80 -5.04 -5.60
CA PRO A 20 7.94 -6.17 -6.51
C PRO A 20 8.75 -5.78 -7.76
N ALA A 21 9.68 -6.65 -8.20
CA ALA A 21 10.61 -6.33 -9.29
C ALA A 21 9.92 -6.07 -10.64
N ASP A 22 8.77 -6.71 -10.87
CA ASP A 22 7.89 -6.59 -12.04
C ASP A 22 6.58 -5.85 -11.70
N GLY A 23 6.59 -5.05 -10.63
CA GLY A 23 5.41 -4.37 -10.12
C GLY A 23 5.01 -3.13 -10.92
N TYR A 24 3.70 -2.95 -11.10
CA TYR A 24 3.10 -1.70 -11.55
C TYR A 24 2.93 -0.76 -10.37
N GLU A 25 3.18 0.54 -10.59
CA GLU A 25 2.96 1.56 -9.58
C GLU A 25 1.72 2.41 -9.87
N ALA A 26 0.92 2.63 -8.84
CA ALA A 26 -0.23 3.53 -8.89
C ALA A 26 -0.20 4.46 -7.69
N LYS A 27 -0.31 5.76 -7.96
CA LYS A 27 -0.25 6.82 -6.96
C LYS A 27 -1.61 7.49 -6.82
N ALA A 28 -2.07 7.68 -5.58
CA ALA A 28 -3.33 8.34 -5.27
C ALA A 28 -3.20 9.23 -4.02
N GLY A 29 -3.98 10.31 -3.96
CA GLY A 29 -3.99 11.24 -2.82
C GLY A 29 -3.49 12.64 -3.18
N GLY A 30 -3.04 13.38 -2.17
CA GLY A 30 -2.58 14.77 -2.29
C GLY A 30 -3.71 15.80 -2.35
N TYR A 31 -4.94 15.41 -1.97
CA TYR A 31 -6.11 16.29 -1.95
C TYR A 31 -6.17 17.12 -0.65
N ALA A 32 -7.36 17.36 -0.10
CA ALA A 32 -7.55 18.28 1.02
C ALA A 32 -6.73 17.94 2.30
N CYS A 33 -6.44 16.66 2.54
CA CYS A 33 -5.65 16.22 3.70
C CYS A 33 -4.16 16.07 3.40
N CYS A 34 -3.71 16.28 2.16
CA CYS A 34 -2.34 16.05 1.70
C CYS A 34 -1.81 14.61 1.83
N ASP A 35 -2.59 13.67 2.36
CA ASP A 35 -2.25 12.24 2.43
C ASP A 35 -2.06 11.66 1.03
N GLU A 36 -1.00 10.88 0.85
CA GLU A 36 -0.57 10.32 -0.42
C GLU A 36 -0.12 8.87 -0.23
N ILE A 37 -0.54 8.00 -1.14
CA ILE A 37 -0.16 6.59 -1.17
C ILE A 37 0.28 6.18 -2.57
N THR A 38 1.37 5.43 -2.62
CA THR A 38 1.83 4.72 -3.82
C THR A 38 1.71 3.23 -3.55
N PHE A 39 0.97 2.52 -4.39
CA PHE A 39 0.92 1.06 -4.40
C PHE A 39 1.86 0.52 -5.46
N SER A 40 2.55 -0.58 -5.16
CA SER A 40 3.36 -1.34 -6.11
C SER A 40 2.83 -2.77 -6.16
N VAL A 41 2.35 -3.23 -7.32
CA VAL A 41 1.65 -4.53 -7.46
C VAL A 41 2.20 -5.36 -8.62
N ALA A 42 2.56 -6.62 -8.35
CA ALA A 42 2.86 -7.61 -9.38
C ALA A 42 1.66 -8.54 -9.56
N ILE A 43 1.29 -8.79 -10.82
CA ILE A 43 0.16 -9.63 -11.19
C ILE A 43 0.63 -10.86 -11.98
N ASP A 44 -0.03 -11.98 -11.76
CA ASP A 44 0.10 -13.20 -12.55
C ASP A 44 -1.28 -13.54 -13.13
N GLY A 45 -1.47 -13.21 -14.42
CA GLY A 45 -2.78 -13.27 -15.07
C GLY A 45 -3.79 -12.34 -14.42
N ASP A 46 -4.78 -12.91 -13.74
CA ASP A 46 -5.86 -12.21 -13.03
C ASP A 46 -5.66 -12.13 -11.51
N ARG A 47 -4.52 -12.62 -11.00
CA ARG A 47 -4.23 -12.67 -9.56
C ARG A 47 -3.12 -11.72 -9.16
N LEU A 48 -3.26 -11.15 -7.97
CA LEU A 48 -2.19 -10.44 -7.31
C LEU A 48 -1.16 -11.44 -6.77
N ARG A 49 0.07 -11.36 -7.28
CA ARG A 49 1.19 -12.19 -6.83
C ARG A 49 1.89 -11.54 -5.63
N GLU A 50 2.22 -10.26 -5.74
CA GLU A 50 2.90 -9.49 -4.71
C GLU A 50 2.37 -8.04 -4.67
N ALA A 51 2.33 -7.45 -3.47
CA ALA A 51 1.99 -6.05 -3.30
C ALA A 51 2.81 -5.41 -2.19
N GLY A 52 3.09 -4.12 -2.35
CA GLY A 52 3.57 -3.25 -1.31
C GLY A 52 3.08 -1.84 -1.50
N PHE A 53 3.46 -0.98 -0.56
CA PHE A 53 3.08 0.42 -0.61
C PHE A 53 4.08 1.34 0.08
N GLU A 54 4.01 2.60 -0.29
CA GLU A 54 4.56 3.73 0.46
C GLU A 54 3.45 4.71 0.73
N ALA A 55 3.41 5.29 1.94
CA ALA A 55 2.37 6.23 2.34
C ALA A 55 2.94 7.39 3.15
N ARG A 56 2.38 8.58 2.95
CA ARG A 56 2.67 9.82 3.68
C ARG A 56 1.36 10.49 4.04
N GLY A 57 1.22 10.93 5.28
CA GLY A 57 0.04 11.57 5.86
C GLY A 57 0.31 11.93 7.31
#